data_AF-I3I424-F1
#
_entry.id   AF-I3I424-F1
#
_cell.length_a   1.000
_cell.length_b   1.000
_cell.length_c   1.000
_cell.angle_alpha   90.00
_cell.angle_beta   90.00
_cell.angle_gamma   90.00
#
_symmetry.space_group_name_H-M   'P 1'
#
loop_
_entity.id
_entity.type
_entity.pdbx_description
1 polymer ?
#
loop_
_entity_poly.entity_id
_entity_poly.type
_entity_poly.pdbx_seq_one_letter_code
_entity_poly.pdbx_strand_id
1 'polypeptide(L)'
;MTPELKEKLLIRLFSSIEYMEEFTAHYVAGLQAADDAFSSFEKKYSIDASLANHYAMEFLQWQERVIPNFRGMKEDAILALSNAKKGKTSTIRSTAGNLRGLSKDMDGIGDNWWLEVDDLIRRKYADNMNKAKLMGNNIYYTLSDFWNPGELLVENITGSIDEQVLLKYLQSGEHP
;
A
#
# COMPACT_ATOMS: atom_id res chain seq x y z
N MET A 1 -25.91 12.61 8.68
CA MET A 1 -24.90 13.20 7.79
C MET A 1 -25.46 13.33 6.39
N THR A 2 -25.49 14.54 5.83
CA THR A 2 -25.87 14.71 4.42
C THR A 2 -24.78 14.13 3.51
N PRO A 3 -25.11 13.68 2.28
CA PRO A 3 -24.13 13.21 1.32
C PRO A 3 -22.98 14.21 1.09
N GLU A 4 -23.32 15.49 0.97
CA GLU A 4 -22.36 16.57 0.72
C GLU A 4 -21.41 16.78 1.91
N LEU A 5 -21.91 16.64 3.14
CA LEU A 5 -21.07 16.69 4.33
C LEU A 5 -20.17 15.46 4.41
N LYS A 6 -20.71 14.27 4.12
CA LYS A 6 -19.94 13.02 4.10
C LYS A 6 -18.79 13.09 3.09
N GLU A 7 -19.03 13.61 1.89
CA GLU A 7 -17.98 13.80 0.90
C GLU A 7 -16.86 14.74 1.39
N LYS A 8 -17.23 15.89 1.97
CA LYS A 8 -16.26 16.83 2.54
C LYS A 8 -15.41 16.18 3.63
N LEU A 9 -16.02 15.41 4.52
CA LEU A 9 -15.31 14.74 5.60
C LEU A 9 -14.38 13.63 5.09
N LEU A 10 -14.80 12.89 4.06
CA LEU A 10 -13.97 11.88 3.40
C LEU A 10 -12.75 12.51 2.71
N ILE A 11 -12.91 13.63 1.99
CA ILE A 11 -11.78 14.38 1.41
C ILE A 11 -10.79 14.77 2.50
N ARG A 12 -11.28 15.30 3.64
CA ARG A 12 -10.42 15.68 4.77
C ARG A 12 -9.70 14.48 5.36
N LEU A 13 -10.39 13.37 5.60
CA LEU A 13 -9.80 12.12 6.06
C LEU A 13 -8.71 11.63 5.10
N PHE A 14 -8.99 11.51 3.80
CA PHE A 14 -8.03 10.97 2.83
C PHE A 14 -6.85 11.90 2.55
N SER A 15 -6.96 13.18 2.92
CA SER A 15 -5.88 14.17 2.88
C SER A 15 -5.16 14.36 4.23
N SER A 16 -5.57 13.64 5.29
CA SER A 16 -5.01 13.81 6.64
C SER A 16 -3.67 13.11 6.80
N ILE A 17 -2.86 13.60 7.75
CA ILE A 17 -1.57 13.00 8.08
C ILE A 17 -1.78 11.61 8.69
N GLU A 18 -2.77 11.46 9.56
CA GLU A 18 -3.11 10.22 10.24
C GLU A 18 -3.44 9.11 9.22
N TYR A 19 -4.20 9.44 8.18
CA TYR A 19 -4.53 8.47 7.12
C TYR A 19 -3.30 8.12 6.27
N MET A 20 -2.41 9.09 6.01
CA MET A 20 -1.13 8.86 5.33
C MET A 20 -0.17 8.00 6.17
N GLU A 21 -0.19 8.15 7.50
CA GLU A 21 0.57 7.31 8.43
C GLU A 21 0.10 5.86 8.39
N GLU A 22 -1.21 5.63 8.48
CA GLU A 22 -1.79 4.28 8.37
C GLU A 22 -1.48 3.63 7.02
N PHE A 23 -1.61 4.39 5.93
CA PHE A 23 -1.21 3.96 4.59
C PHE A 23 0.26 3.52 4.56
N THR A 24 1.16 4.37 5.05
CA THR A 24 2.60 4.11 5.04
C THR A 24 2.95 2.89 5.89
N ALA A 25 2.32 2.75 7.06
CA ALA A 25 2.53 1.63 7.95
C ALA A 25 2.15 0.29 7.29
N HIS A 26 0.96 0.21 6.68
CA HIS A 26 0.54 -0.97 5.94
C HIS A 26 1.45 -1.24 4.74
N TYR A 27 1.80 -0.21 3.99
CA TYR A 27 2.63 -0.40 2.80
C TYR A 27 4.02 -0.93 3.14
N VAL A 28 4.69 -0.33 4.13
CA VAL A 28 6.00 -0.79 4.62
C VAL A 28 5.90 -2.19 5.21
N ALA A 29 4.85 -2.50 5.99
CA ALA A 29 4.66 -3.82 6.56
C ALA A 29 4.44 -4.90 5.49
N GLY A 30 3.74 -4.58 4.41
CA GLY A 30 3.56 -5.46 3.24
C GLY A 30 4.91 -5.74 2.57
N LEU A 31 5.65 -4.70 2.19
CA LEU A 31 6.98 -4.86 1.58
C LEU A 31 7.95 -5.62 2.49
N GLN A 32 7.90 -5.40 3.80
CA GLN A 32 8.71 -6.15 4.76
C GLN A 32 8.31 -7.64 4.81
N ALA A 33 7.02 -7.95 4.78
CA ALA A 33 6.56 -9.34 4.74
C ALA A 33 7.05 -10.08 3.47
N ALA A 34 7.17 -9.40 2.34
CA ALA A 34 7.77 -9.98 1.13
C ALA A 34 9.28 -10.21 1.25
N ASP A 35 10.02 -9.27 1.86
CA ASP A 35 11.46 -9.42 2.16
C ASP A 35 11.70 -10.62 3.11
N ASP A 36 10.86 -10.74 4.15
CA ASP A 36 10.89 -11.86 5.10
C ASP A 36 10.54 -13.20 4.43
N ALA A 37 9.55 -13.21 3.54
CA ALA A 37 9.15 -14.37 2.75
C ALA A 37 10.29 -14.85 1.86
N PHE A 38 10.90 -13.93 1.10
CA PHE A 38 12.00 -14.25 0.20
C PHE A 38 13.23 -14.75 0.97
N SER A 39 13.56 -14.11 2.10
CA SER A 39 14.64 -14.57 2.99
C SER A 39 14.39 -15.98 3.54
N SER A 40 13.13 -16.34 3.79
CA SER A 40 12.75 -17.69 4.24
C SER A 40 12.85 -18.70 3.11
N PHE A 41 12.45 -18.31 1.90
CA PHE A 41 12.60 -19.12 0.70
C PHE A 41 14.07 -19.34 0.33
N GLU A 42 14.91 -18.31 0.38
CA GLU A 42 16.36 -18.39 0.10
C GLU A 42 17.06 -19.46 0.96
N LYS A 43 16.70 -19.55 2.24
CA LYS A 43 17.19 -20.59 3.15
C LYS A 43 16.78 -22.00 2.70
N LYS A 44 15.55 -22.19 2.23
CA LYS A 44 15.10 -23.48 1.69
C LYS A 44 15.78 -23.80 0.36
N TYR A 45 15.81 -22.81 -0.55
CA TYR A 45 16.43 -22.88 -1.87
C TYR A 45 17.91 -23.29 -1.79
N SER A 46 18.66 -22.76 -0.82
CA SER A 46 20.10 -23.08 -0.65
C SER A 46 20.38 -24.51 -0.15
N ILE A 47 19.39 -25.21 0.39
CA ILE A 47 19.54 -26.55 0.97
C ILE A 47 18.90 -27.62 0.06
N ASP A 48 17.80 -27.28 -0.62
CA ASP A 48 17.04 -28.19 -1.48
C ASP A 48 17.39 -28.00 -2.96
N ALA A 49 18.13 -28.94 -3.51
CA ALA A 49 18.54 -28.93 -4.93
C ALA A 49 17.35 -29.04 -5.91
N SER A 50 16.23 -29.64 -5.50
CA SER A 50 15.02 -29.70 -6.33
C SER A 50 14.37 -28.33 -6.45
N LEU A 51 14.24 -27.61 -5.33
CA LEU A 51 13.77 -26.22 -5.33
C LEU A 51 14.72 -25.32 -6.11
N ALA A 52 16.04 -25.49 -5.92
CA ALA A 52 17.05 -24.72 -6.61
C ALA A 52 16.92 -24.83 -8.13
N ASN A 53 16.77 -26.05 -8.65
CA ASN A 53 16.58 -26.29 -10.08
C ASN A 53 15.24 -25.78 -10.59
N HIS A 54 14.17 -25.91 -9.80
CA HIS A 54 12.82 -25.53 -10.20
C HIS A 54 12.65 -24.00 -10.31
N TYR A 55 13.22 -23.25 -9.38
CA TYR A 55 13.00 -21.80 -9.25
C TYR A 55 14.20 -20.94 -9.62
N ALA A 56 15.26 -21.48 -10.22
CA ALA A 56 16.54 -20.76 -10.43
C ALA A 56 16.39 -19.36 -11.04
N MET A 57 15.58 -19.24 -12.10
CA MET A 57 15.36 -17.95 -12.78
C MET A 57 14.55 -16.97 -11.93
N GLU A 58 13.46 -17.44 -11.30
CA GLU A 58 12.63 -16.60 -10.43
C GLU A 58 13.45 -16.11 -9.23
N PHE A 59 14.25 -17.00 -8.62
CA PHE A 59 15.10 -16.66 -7.48
C PHE A 59 16.07 -15.52 -7.82
N LEU A 60 16.82 -15.62 -8.92
CA LEU A 60 17.76 -14.58 -9.34
C LEU A 60 17.04 -13.25 -9.62
N GLN A 61 15.92 -13.28 -10.34
CA GLN A 61 15.14 -12.06 -10.62
C GLN A 61 14.65 -11.38 -9.35
N TRP A 62 14.16 -12.15 -8.38
CA TRP A 62 13.71 -11.60 -7.11
C TRP A 62 14.88 -11.05 -6.28
N GLN A 63 15.99 -11.79 -6.20
CA GLN A 63 17.17 -11.39 -5.45
C GLN A 63 17.80 -10.10 -5.99
N GLU A 64 17.92 -9.99 -7.32
CA GLU A 64 18.66 -8.90 -7.96
C GLU A 64 17.77 -7.67 -8.26
N ARG A 65 16.47 -7.86 -8.46
CA ARG A 65 15.57 -6.80 -8.92
C ARG A 65 14.47 -6.48 -7.92
N VAL A 66 13.68 -7.48 -7.52
CA VAL A 66 12.45 -7.25 -6.75
C VAL A 66 12.76 -6.81 -5.32
N ILE A 67 13.60 -7.55 -4.60
CA ILE A 67 13.92 -7.26 -3.20
C ILE A 67 14.65 -5.92 -3.02
N PRO A 68 15.67 -5.58 -3.84
CA PRO A 68 16.27 -4.24 -3.79
C PRO A 68 15.25 -3.12 -4.07
N ASN A 69 14.36 -3.30 -5.06
CA ASN A 69 13.32 -2.32 -5.33
C ASN A 69 12.38 -2.15 -4.12
N PHE A 70 11.91 -3.25 -3.53
CA PHE A 70 11.05 -3.21 -2.34
C PHE A 70 11.71 -2.47 -1.17
N ARG A 71 13.03 -2.62 -0.99
CA ARG A 71 13.78 -1.87 0.02
C ARG A 71 13.78 -0.37 -0.27
N GLY A 72 14.07 0.04 -1.51
CA GLY A 72 13.97 1.45 -1.92
C GLY A 72 12.56 2.01 -1.72
N MET A 73 11.53 1.26 -2.08
CA MET A 73 10.13 1.67 -1.92
C MET A 73 9.72 1.87 -0.46
N LYS A 74 10.26 1.07 0.48
CA LYS A 74 10.06 1.28 1.92
C LYS A 74 10.65 2.62 2.36
N GLU A 75 11.89 2.91 1.96
CA GLU A 75 12.58 4.15 2.30
C GLU A 75 11.86 5.37 1.71
N ASP A 76 11.45 5.29 0.44
CA ASP A 76 10.69 6.33 -0.26
C ASP A 76 9.35 6.61 0.41
N ALA A 77 8.63 5.58 0.87
CA ALA A 77 7.36 5.76 1.57
C ALA A 77 7.53 6.51 2.90
N ILE A 78 8.58 6.17 3.66
CA ILE A 78 8.91 6.85 4.93
C ILE A 78 9.30 8.32 4.66
N LEU A 79 10.12 8.56 3.64
CA LEU A 79 10.50 9.92 3.23
C LEU A 79 9.29 10.73 2.77
N ALA A 80 8.40 10.12 1.99
CA ALA A 80 7.18 10.76 1.50
C ALA A 80 6.25 11.17 2.65
N LEU A 81 6.09 10.33 3.68
CA LEU A 81 5.36 10.68 4.89
C LEU A 81 6.03 11.83 5.65
N SER A 82 7.35 11.78 5.82
CA SER A 82 8.12 12.87 6.46
C SER A 82 7.94 14.21 5.73
N ASN A 83 7.87 14.19 4.41
CA ASN A 83 7.59 15.36 3.58
C ASN A 83 6.14 15.84 3.73
N ALA A 84 5.16 14.91 3.75
CA ALA A 84 3.75 15.25 3.96
C ALA A 84 3.54 15.96 5.30
N LYS A 85 4.18 15.48 6.39
CA LYS A 85 4.18 16.13 7.71
C LYS A 85 4.73 17.57 7.70
N LYS A 86 5.55 17.91 6.69
CA LYS A 86 6.09 19.27 6.46
C LYS A 86 5.26 20.07 5.45
N GLY A 87 4.05 19.60 5.11
CA GLY A 87 3.15 20.22 4.13
C GLY A 87 3.45 19.89 2.66
N LYS A 88 4.41 19.01 2.36
CA LYS A 88 4.79 18.63 0.99
C LYS A 88 4.12 17.32 0.57
N THR A 89 2.84 17.39 0.20
CA THR A 89 2.01 16.22 -0.13
C THR A 89 2.26 15.61 -1.52
N SER A 90 3.02 16.28 -2.39
CA SER A 90 3.31 15.77 -3.74
C SER A 90 4.04 14.43 -3.73
N THR A 91 4.93 14.21 -2.76
CA THR A 91 5.70 12.96 -2.64
C THR A 91 4.84 11.79 -2.20
N ILE A 92 4.00 11.95 -1.16
CA ILE A 92 3.10 10.88 -0.72
C ILE A 92 2.02 10.58 -1.76
N ARG A 93 1.55 11.59 -2.51
CA ARG A 93 0.68 11.38 -3.68
C ARG A 93 1.34 10.49 -4.72
N SER A 94 2.61 10.76 -5.06
CA SER A 94 3.36 9.94 -6.02
C SER A 94 3.57 8.52 -5.51
N THR A 95 3.95 8.33 -4.23
CA THR A 95 4.09 7.01 -3.61
C THR A 95 2.78 6.23 -3.63
N ALA A 96 1.68 6.89 -3.27
CA ALA A 96 0.34 6.31 -3.29
C ALA A 96 -0.10 5.90 -4.71
N GLY A 97 0.24 6.68 -5.72
CA GLY A 97 0.03 6.33 -7.13
C GLY A 97 0.94 5.17 -7.61
N ASN A 98 2.19 5.12 -7.14
CA ASN A 98 3.19 4.11 -7.52
C ASN A 98 2.87 2.70 -7.03
N LEU A 99 1.98 2.51 -6.05
CA LEU A 99 1.44 1.19 -5.72
C LEU A 99 0.86 0.45 -6.94
N ARG A 100 0.37 1.19 -7.94
CA ARG A 100 -0.09 0.62 -9.22
C ARG A 100 1.09 0.16 -10.09
N GLY A 101 2.25 0.80 -9.94
CA GLY A 101 3.49 0.54 -10.66
C GLY A 101 4.25 -0.72 -10.22
N LEU A 102 4.06 -1.20 -8.98
CA LEU A 102 4.63 -2.46 -8.50
C LEU A 102 4.41 -3.62 -9.47
N SER A 103 3.19 -3.73 -10.01
CA SER A 103 2.84 -4.75 -10.99
C SER A 103 3.64 -4.67 -12.29
N LYS A 104 4.10 -3.47 -12.68
CA LYS A 104 4.87 -3.24 -13.90
C LYS A 104 6.35 -3.57 -13.73
N ASP A 105 6.92 -3.21 -12.59
CA ASP A 105 8.34 -3.53 -12.29
C ASP A 105 8.56 -5.03 -12.08
N MET A 106 7.49 -5.74 -11.71
CA MET A 106 7.43 -7.19 -11.55
C MET A 106 6.85 -7.90 -12.78
N ASP A 107 6.54 -7.18 -13.85
CA ASP A 107 5.94 -7.78 -15.05
C ASP A 107 6.91 -8.81 -15.67
N GLY A 108 6.39 -10.00 -15.97
CA GLY A 108 7.18 -11.14 -16.44
C GLY A 108 8.11 -11.80 -15.40
N ILE A 109 8.09 -11.37 -14.14
CA ILE A 109 8.80 -12.06 -13.04
C ILE A 109 7.80 -12.99 -12.34
N GLY A 110 8.08 -14.30 -12.36
CA GLY A 110 7.26 -15.30 -11.69
C GLY A 110 7.33 -15.19 -10.16
N ASP A 111 6.25 -15.58 -9.50
CA ASP A 111 6.09 -15.55 -8.04
C ASP A 111 5.65 -16.92 -7.49
N ASN A 112 5.91 -18.00 -8.23
CA ASN A 112 5.46 -19.35 -7.85
C ASN A 112 6.16 -19.87 -6.59
N TRP A 113 7.40 -19.42 -6.35
CA TRP A 113 8.15 -19.74 -5.13
C TRP A 113 7.41 -19.34 -3.84
N TRP A 114 6.43 -18.43 -3.90
CA TRP A 114 5.60 -18.09 -2.75
C TRP A 114 4.85 -19.31 -2.18
N LEU A 115 4.56 -20.33 -2.98
CA LEU A 115 3.94 -21.57 -2.51
C LEU A 115 4.81 -22.32 -1.49
N GLU A 116 6.12 -22.07 -1.49
CA GLU A 116 7.07 -22.64 -0.55
C GLU A 116 7.17 -21.84 0.77
N VAL A 117 6.47 -20.70 0.88
CA VAL A 117 6.49 -19.82 2.05
C VAL A 117 5.33 -20.15 2.99
N ASP A 118 5.56 -19.99 4.30
CA ASP A 118 4.54 -20.15 5.31
C ASP A 118 3.29 -19.28 5.03
N ASP A 119 2.12 -19.88 5.18
CA ASP A 119 0.83 -19.25 4.89
C ASP A 119 0.59 -17.98 5.71
N LEU A 120 1.10 -17.93 6.95
CA LEU A 120 0.97 -16.76 7.82
C LEU A 120 1.71 -15.54 7.23
N ILE A 121 2.90 -15.76 6.65
CA ILE A 121 3.68 -14.67 6.03
C ILE A 121 2.97 -14.18 4.76
N ARG A 122 2.44 -15.10 3.95
CA ARG A 122 1.66 -14.77 2.75
C ARG A 122 0.41 -13.95 3.06
N ARG A 123 -0.35 -14.36 4.08
CA ARG A 123 -1.53 -13.61 4.53
C ARG A 123 -1.13 -12.22 5.04
N LYS A 124 -0.06 -12.13 5.84
CA LYS A 124 0.45 -10.84 6.31
C LYS A 124 0.81 -9.91 5.16
N TYR A 125 1.45 -10.40 4.11
CA TYR A 125 1.71 -9.64 2.88
C TYR A 125 0.39 -9.18 2.24
N ALA A 126 -0.51 -10.11 1.95
CA ALA A 126 -1.77 -9.82 1.26
C ALA A 126 -2.63 -8.81 2.03
N ASP A 127 -2.81 -8.99 3.33
CA ASP A 127 -3.64 -8.13 4.18
C ASP A 127 -3.10 -6.69 4.21
N ASN A 128 -1.79 -6.54 4.37
CA ASN A 128 -1.16 -5.22 4.39
C ASN A 128 -1.19 -4.54 3.02
N MET A 129 -0.89 -5.28 1.95
CA MET A 129 -0.90 -4.73 0.60
C MET A 129 -2.31 -4.37 0.13
N ASN A 130 -3.33 -5.14 0.49
CA ASN A 130 -4.73 -4.82 0.17
C ASN A 130 -5.17 -3.52 0.85
N LYS A 131 -4.85 -3.35 2.14
CA LYS A 131 -5.13 -2.10 2.87
C LYS A 131 -4.36 -0.94 2.27
N ALA A 132 -3.05 -1.10 2.06
CA ALA A 132 -2.21 -0.07 1.46
C ALA A 132 -2.71 0.35 0.08
N LYS A 133 -3.16 -0.60 -0.77
CA LYS A 133 -3.71 -0.34 -2.10
C LYS A 133 -4.99 0.49 -2.05
N LEU A 134 -5.91 0.14 -1.18
CA LEU A 134 -7.16 0.88 -0.99
C LEU A 134 -6.88 2.30 -0.49
N MET A 135 -6.09 2.43 0.58
CA MET A 135 -5.75 3.73 1.16
C MET A 135 -4.94 4.60 0.19
N GLY A 136 -3.98 3.99 -0.52
CA GLY A 136 -3.18 4.66 -1.54
C GLY A 136 -4.04 5.17 -2.70
N ASN A 137 -5.03 4.41 -3.15
CA ASN A 137 -5.99 4.91 -4.15
C ASN A 137 -6.75 6.14 -3.63
N ASN A 138 -7.25 6.08 -2.39
CA ASN A 138 -7.99 7.20 -1.79
C ASN A 138 -7.12 8.46 -1.68
N ILE A 139 -5.86 8.32 -1.20
CA ILE A 139 -4.88 9.41 -1.13
C ILE A 139 -4.60 9.96 -2.53
N TYR A 140 -4.31 9.08 -3.49
CA TYR A 140 -3.93 9.48 -4.85
C TYR A 140 -5.06 10.26 -5.53
N TYR A 141 -6.31 9.78 -5.45
CA TYR A 141 -7.45 10.45 -6.08
C TYR A 141 -7.77 11.77 -5.39
N THR A 142 -7.68 11.81 -4.06
CA THR A 142 -7.95 13.03 -3.28
C THR A 142 -6.92 14.12 -3.55
N LEU A 143 -5.62 13.78 -3.51
CA LEU A 143 -4.54 14.75 -3.73
C LEU A 143 -4.31 15.10 -5.21
N SER A 144 -4.96 14.39 -6.13
CA SER A 144 -4.92 14.68 -7.57
C SER A 144 -6.22 15.30 -8.10
N ASP A 145 -7.25 15.42 -7.26
CA ASP A 145 -8.59 15.88 -7.65
C ASP A 145 -9.20 15.04 -8.80
N PHE A 146 -9.11 13.71 -8.67
CA PHE A 146 -9.54 12.74 -9.69
C PHE A 146 -10.88 12.06 -9.40
N TRP A 147 -11.56 12.43 -8.31
CA TRP A 147 -12.86 11.88 -7.98
C TRP A 147 -13.93 12.40 -8.96
N ASN A 148 -14.73 11.49 -9.51
CA ASN A 148 -15.98 11.91 -10.17
C ASN A 148 -17.06 12.20 -9.10
N PRO A 149 -18.07 13.03 -9.42
CA PRO A 149 -19.17 13.31 -8.51
C PRO A 149 -19.83 12.03 -7.97
N GLY A 150 -19.97 11.91 -6.65
CA GLY A 150 -20.59 10.77 -5.98
C GLY A 150 -19.72 9.52 -5.83
N GLU A 151 -18.57 9.41 -6.50
CA GLU A 151 -17.68 8.23 -6.37
C GLU A 151 -17.17 8.05 -4.94
N LEU A 152 -16.93 9.16 -4.25
CA LEU A 152 -16.41 9.15 -2.88
C LEU A 152 -17.35 8.48 -1.89
N LEU A 153 -18.66 8.47 -2.19
CA LEU A 153 -19.70 7.86 -1.38
C LEU A 153 -19.89 6.35 -1.66
N VAL A 154 -19.24 5.82 -2.70
CA VAL A 154 -19.34 4.41 -3.06
C VAL A 154 -18.31 3.61 -2.26
N GLU A 155 -18.74 2.94 -1.19
CA GLU A 155 -17.86 2.19 -0.29
C GLU A 155 -17.08 1.05 -0.96
N ASN A 156 -17.57 0.51 -2.07
CA ASN A 156 -16.80 -0.45 -2.87
C ASN A 156 -15.56 0.18 -3.55
N ILE A 157 -15.54 1.51 -3.71
CA ILE A 157 -14.42 2.27 -4.26
C ILE A 157 -13.50 2.73 -3.11
N THR A 158 -14.06 3.33 -2.07
CA THR A 158 -13.30 4.00 -1.00
C THR A 158 -13.00 3.10 0.20
N GLY A 159 -13.68 1.95 0.32
CA GLY A 159 -13.72 1.16 1.54
C GLY A 159 -14.78 1.64 2.51
N SER A 160 -15.24 0.74 3.39
CA SER A 160 -16.13 1.12 4.49
C SER A 160 -15.38 2.02 5.48
N ILE A 161 -15.88 3.23 5.71
CA ILE A 161 -15.36 4.15 6.72
C ILE A 161 -16.43 4.33 7.81
N ASP A 162 -16.03 4.11 9.06
CA ASP A 162 -16.90 4.37 10.21
C ASP A 162 -17.24 5.86 10.29
N GLU A 163 -18.53 6.19 10.31
CA GLU A 163 -19.00 7.57 10.42
C GLU A 163 -18.48 8.26 11.69
N GLN A 164 -18.25 7.53 12.78
CA GLN A 164 -17.66 8.07 14.00
C GLN A 164 -16.23 8.57 13.79
N VAL A 165 -15.48 7.97 12.86
CA VAL A 165 -14.16 8.46 12.46
C VAL A 165 -14.29 9.77 11.69
N LEU A 166 -15.29 9.90 10.82
CA LEU A 166 -15.53 11.11 10.04
C LEU A 166 -15.87 12.32 10.91
N LEU A 167 -16.56 12.11 12.04
CA LEU A 167 -16.91 13.21 12.96
C LEU A 167 -15.68 13.95 13.50
N LYS A 168 -14.51 13.30 13.54
CA LYS A 168 -13.24 13.95 13.95
C LYS A 168 -12.77 15.03 12.98
N TYR A 169 -13.30 15.05 11.76
CA TYR A 169 -12.90 15.97 10.68
C TYR A 169 -13.91 17.12 10.46
N LEU A 170 -14.90 17.27 11.33
CA LEU A 170 -15.79 18.42 11.32
C LEU A 170 -15.01 19.71 11.60
N GLN A 171 -15.31 20.75 10.86
CA GLN A 171 -14.83 22.10 11.11
C GLN A 171 -15.87 22.89 11.90
N SER A 172 -15.43 24.01 12.49
CA SER A 172 -16.32 24.91 13.24
C SER A 172 -17.53 25.33 12.41
N GLY A 173 -18.73 25.09 12.94
CA GLY A 173 -20.01 25.41 12.30
C GLY A 173 -20.61 24.29 11.44
N GLU A 174 -19.93 23.15 11.31
CA GLU A 174 -20.50 21.95 10.70
C GLU A 174 -21.16 21.04 11.75
N HIS A 175 -22.29 20.43 11.37
CA HIS A 175 -23.06 19.54 12.23
C HIS A 175 -23.43 18.26 11.47
N PRO A 176 -23.39 17.07 12.11
CA PRO A 176 -23.71 15.79 11.49
C PRO A 176 -25.14 15.67 10.96
#